data_AF-A0A7K2X132-F1
#
_entry.id   AF-A0A7K2X132-F1
#
_cell.length_a   1.000
_cell.length_b   1.000
_cell.length_c   1.000
_cell.angle_alpha   90.00
_cell.angle_beta   90.00
_cell.angle_gamma   90.00
#
_symmetry.space_group_name_H-M   'P 1'
#
loop_
_entity.id
_entity.type
_entity.pdbx_description
1 polymer ?
#
loop_
_entity_poly.entity_id
_entity_poly.type
_entity_poly.pdbx_seq_one_letter_code
_entity_poly.pdbx_strand_id
1 'polypeptide(L)'
;TAAKAPHLKSLMANGTYGTSLLYAPPMAATSSGPGWSTVSTGVWPDKHGVKDNTFTGKNYGTYPGFLARLAQVRPQLSTYAAVDWKPLHAQGTVTPGADATLVLDGDADGYPGHDATIAAETEAVLRNQNPDVVFVYFGNTDIVAHGSGAGSTAYLNAIDVQDGYVGRLLAAVKARPAYASERWTVIVTTDHGHTDPGGHGGSTIEERRTFVLAQGPGIAAGVRPVDTRLVDVAATVFKQLGIAPDPAWGLDGKPVQERSGDPFDTLYPSLSGRVDETGIPAGIIGFTHTAPGGWSVINTAMGTGGMTEWRGWSFATDEFWSRSQRDQSRELNVRARGVFAVADSDEWADKSFSGTYDSTLVTPAYAVGGSATVRLDFTTFYRQEGSQSAQILASWNGGTPVAARSYTTDVISQPQSLTLPVPPGATSVSFRFRYTGSNNWYWVIDGVRVTAG
;
A
#
# COMPACT_ATOMS: atom_id res chain seq x y z
N THR A 1 16.98 22.05 0.78
CA THR A 1 15.88 22.93 1.26
C THR A 1 14.56 22.25 0.94
N ALA A 2 13.48 22.49 1.69
CA ALA A 2 12.16 21.88 1.42
C ALA A 2 11.23 22.86 0.67
N ALA A 3 10.26 22.34 -0.07
CA ALA A 3 9.25 23.14 -0.76
C ALA A 3 8.39 23.96 0.23
N LYS A 4 7.97 25.15 -0.21
CA LYS A 4 6.97 25.99 0.44
C LYS A 4 5.57 25.51 0.04
N ALA A 5 5.14 24.45 0.71
CA ALA A 5 3.81 23.88 0.56
C ALA A 5 2.91 24.10 1.81
N PRO A 6 2.53 25.34 2.17
CA PRO A 6 1.73 25.60 3.37
C PRO A 6 0.35 24.92 3.36
N HIS A 7 -0.29 24.75 2.20
CA HIS A 7 -1.64 24.15 2.14
C HIS A 7 -1.58 22.63 2.36
N LEU A 8 -0.66 21.94 1.71
CA LEU A 8 -0.38 20.52 1.95
C LEU A 8 0.07 20.29 3.40
N LYS A 9 0.98 21.14 3.93
CA LYS A 9 1.39 21.05 5.35
C LYS A 9 0.21 21.24 6.31
N SER A 10 -0.70 22.16 6.00
CA SER A 10 -1.93 22.34 6.78
C SER A 10 -2.83 21.11 6.72
N LEU A 11 -3.05 20.54 5.52
CA LEU A 11 -3.81 19.29 5.36
C LEU A 11 -3.14 18.15 6.15
N MET A 12 -1.81 18.02 6.09
CA MET A 12 -1.06 17.01 6.85
C MET A 12 -1.22 17.18 8.35
N ALA A 13 -1.17 18.41 8.86
CA ALA A 13 -1.32 18.69 10.28
C ALA A 13 -2.75 18.39 10.78
N ASN A 14 -3.76 18.67 9.96
CA ASN A 14 -5.16 18.57 10.33
C ASN A 14 -5.86 17.29 9.83
N GLY A 15 -5.12 16.42 9.14
CA GLY A 15 -5.62 15.17 8.58
C GLY A 15 -4.73 13.96 8.93
N THR A 16 -5.04 12.85 8.27
CA THR A 16 -4.23 11.63 8.29
C THR A 16 -3.28 11.65 7.11
N TYR A 17 -1.99 11.40 7.35
CA TYR A 17 -0.95 11.35 6.33
C TYR A 17 -0.14 10.07 6.48
N GLY A 18 -0.27 9.16 5.51
CA GLY A 18 0.49 7.91 5.48
C GLY A 18 1.32 7.80 4.20
N THR A 19 2.51 7.21 4.33
CA THR A 19 3.41 6.91 3.21
C THR A 19 3.48 5.42 2.95
N SER A 20 3.71 5.01 1.71
CA SER A 20 3.87 3.61 1.32
C SER A 20 4.83 3.46 0.16
N LEU A 21 5.33 2.24 -0.04
CA LEU A 21 5.99 1.87 -1.29
C LEU A 21 4.98 1.25 -2.25
N LEU A 22 5.21 1.48 -3.54
CA LEU A 22 4.55 0.80 -4.63
C LEU A 22 5.25 -0.52 -4.98
N TYR A 23 4.61 -1.25 -5.89
CA TYR A 23 5.26 -2.28 -6.70
C TYR A 23 6.42 -1.73 -7.53
N ALA A 24 7.15 -2.64 -8.16
CA ALA A 24 8.11 -2.37 -9.23
C ALA A 24 8.08 -3.53 -10.25
N PRO A 25 8.85 -3.47 -11.36
CA PRO A 25 9.02 -4.61 -12.25
C PRO A 25 9.44 -5.87 -11.47
N PRO A 26 8.92 -7.07 -11.83
CA PRO A 26 8.12 -7.36 -13.02
C PRO A 26 6.59 -7.15 -12.88
N MET A 27 6.07 -6.69 -11.74
CA MET A 27 4.62 -6.49 -11.58
C MET A 27 4.11 -5.37 -12.49
N ALA A 28 4.70 -4.18 -12.35
CA ALA A 28 4.44 -3.01 -13.16
C ALA A 28 5.57 -1.99 -12.97
N ALA A 29 5.80 -1.13 -13.96
CA ALA A 29 6.69 0.02 -13.81
C ALA A 29 6.09 1.02 -12.81
N THR A 30 6.94 1.69 -12.01
CA THR A 30 6.53 2.84 -11.20
C THR A 30 6.27 4.05 -12.11
N SER A 31 5.19 4.01 -12.87
CA SER A 31 4.79 5.01 -13.87
C SER A 31 3.31 5.36 -13.73
N SER A 32 2.91 6.43 -14.40
CA SER A 32 1.61 7.06 -14.17
C SER A 32 0.41 6.18 -14.51
N GLY A 33 0.47 5.40 -15.59
CA GLY A 33 -0.59 4.48 -15.97
C GLY A 33 -0.94 3.49 -14.85
N PRO A 34 0.01 2.66 -14.40
CA PRO A 34 -0.19 1.76 -13.27
C PRO A 34 -0.61 2.48 -11.98
N GLY A 35 0.07 3.60 -11.64
CA GLY A 35 -0.18 4.31 -10.39
C GLY A 35 -1.59 4.91 -10.31
N TRP A 36 -2.02 5.65 -11.34
CA TRP A 36 -3.40 6.18 -11.38
C TRP A 36 -4.46 5.09 -11.52
N SER A 37 -4.14 3.97 -12.17
CA SER A 37 -5.03 2.79 -12.18
C SER A 37 -5.21 2.23 -10.76
N THR A 38 -4.13 2.14 -9.99
CA THR A 38 -4.16 1.69 -8.59
C THR A 38 -5.02 2.63 -7.73
N VAL A 39 -4.80 3.95 -7.86
CA VAL A 39 -5.57 4.98 -7.15
C VAL A 39 -7.07 4.88 -7.48
N SER A 40 -7.40 4.83 -8.77
CA SER A 40 -8.79 4.95 -9.21
C SER A 40 -9.59 3.68 -8.94
N THR A 41 -8.98 2.50 -9.13
CA THR A 41 -9.67 1.21 -9.02
C THR A 41 -9.65 0.64 -7.61
N GLY A 42 -8.69 1.03 -6.76
CA GLY A 42 -8.52 0.50 -5.40
C GLY A 42 -7.99 -0.94 -5.37
N VAL A 43 -7.36 -1.40 -6.45
CA VAL A 43 -6.71 -2.72 -6.56
C VAL A 43 -5.30 -2.57 -7.13
N TRP A 44 -4.48 -3.61 -7.02
CA TRP A 44 -3.09 -3.63 -7.52
C TRP A 44 -2.98 -4.06 -9.01
N PRO A 45 -1.81 -3.91 -9.66
CA PRO A 45 -1.63 -4.23 -11.08
C PRO A 45 -1.91 -5.66 -11.50
N ASP A 46 -1.79 -6.63 -10.59
CA ASP A 46 -2.19 -8.01 -10.83
C ASP A 46 -3.71 -8.16 -11.05
N LYS A 47 -4.52 -7.19 -10.61
CA LYS A 47 -5.97 -7.13 -10.82
C LYS A 47 -6.36 -6.19 -11.96
N HIS A 48 -5.95 -4.91 -11.89
CA HIS A 48 -6.35 -3.93 -12.91
C HIS A 48 -5.60 -4.08 -14.24
N GLY A 49 -4.50 -4.85 -14.28
CA GLY A 49 -3.83 -5.29 -15.51
C GLY A 49 -2.95 -4.24 -16.21
N VAL A 50 -2.84 -3.03 -15.68
CA VAL A 50 -2.02 -1.94 -16.26
C VAL A 50 -0.61 -2.02 -15.70
N LYS A 51 0.37 -2.30 -16.58
CA LYS A 51 1.77 -2.52 -16.18
C LYS A 51 2.72 -1.38 -16.55
N ASP A 52 2.32 -0.54 -17.49
CA ASP A 52 3.08 0.61 -17.97
C ASP A 52 2.12 1.62 -18.63
N ASN A 53 2.67 2.70 -19.20
CA ASN A 53 1.92 3.78 -19.85
C ASN A 53 1.31 3.38 -21.21
N THR A 54 1.46 2.13 -21.68
CA THR A 54 0.71 1.63 -22.85
C THR A 54 -0.72 1.24 -22.50
N PHE A 55 -1.01 0.97 -21.22
CA PHE A 55 -2.29 0.46 -20.73
C PHE A 55 -2.72 -0.89 -21.34
N THR A 56 -1.79 -1.58 -22.02
CA THR A 56 -2.03 -2.92 -22.56
C THR A 56 -2.38 -3.87 -21.42
N GLY A 57 -3.47 -4.63 -21.58
CA GLY A 57 -3.94 -5.57 -20.56
C GLY A 57 -4.86 -4.98 -19.49
N LYS A 58 -5.22 -3.68 -19.58
CA LYS A 58 -6.17 -3.05 -18.64
C LYS A 58 -7.46 -3.86 -18.48
N ASN A 59 -7.93 -3.99 -17.25
CA ASN A 59 -9.09 -4.78 -16.86
C ASN A 59 -10.16 -3.93 -16.15
N TYR A 60 -10.42 -2.73 -16.67
CA TYR A 60 -11.40 -1.80 -16.08
C TYR A 60 -12.85 -2.29 -16.19
N GLY A 61 -13.15 -3.28 -17.02
CA GLY A 61 -14.47 -3.92 -17.03
C GLY A 61 -14.76 -4.67 -15.73
N THR A 62 -13.75 -5.33 -15.16
CA THR A 62 -13.86 -6.04 -13.87
C THR A 62 -13.60 -5.08 -12.70
N TYR A 63 -12.59 -4.22 -12.84
CA TYR A 63 -12.14 -3.27 -11.83
C TYR A 63 -12.27 -1.83 -12.35
N PRO A 64 -13.49 -1.29 -12.49
CA PRO A 64 -13.69 0.10 -12.90
C PRO A 64 -13.16 1.07 -11.83
N GLY A 65 -12.71 2.24 -12.29
CA GLY A 65 -12.35 3.35 -11.41
C GLY A 65 -13.55 3.83 -10.57
N PHE A 66 -13.29 4.52 -9.46
CA PHE A 66 -14.33 4.87 -8.51
C PHE A 66 -15.43 5.77 -9.11
N LEU A 67 -15.14 6.71 -10.02
CA LEU A 67 -16.20 7.51 -10.66
C LEU A 67 -17.14 6.64 -11.50
N ALA A 68 -16.60 5.68 -12.26
CA ALA A 68 -17.39 4.71 -13.02
C ALA A 68 -18.23 3.84 -12.09
N ARG A 69 -17.68 3.44 -10.94
CA ARG A 69 -18.43 2.70 -9.91
C ARG A 69 -19.55 3.56 -9.33
N LEU A 70 -19.30 4.83 -9.03
CA LEU A 70 -20.30 5.75 -8.49
C LEU A 70 -21.46 5.95 -9.46
N ALA A 71 -21.20 6.10 -10.76
CA ALA A 71 -22.25 6.17 -11.78
C ALA A 71 -23.14 4.92 -11.81
N GLN A 72 -22.62 3.75 -11.44
CA GLN A 72 -23.39 2.50 -11.36
C GLN A 72 -24.25 2.41 -10.08
N VAL A 73 -23.70 2.81 -8.93
CA VAL A 73 -24.30 2.52 -7.62
C VAL A 73 -25.00 3.72 -6.98
N ARG A 74 -24.68 4.93 -7.43
CA ARG A 74 -25.20 6.23 -6.97
C ARG A 74 -25.28 7.23 -8.15
N PRO A 75 -26.07 6.94 -9.20
CA PRO A 75 -26.15 7.76 -10.41
C PRO A 75 -26.69 9.19 -10.17
N GLN A 76 -27.22 9.48 -8.98
CA GLN A 76 -27.69 10.82 -8.61
C GLN A 76 -26.57 11.77 -8.16
N LEU A 77 -25.35 11.26 -7.92
CA LEU A 77 -24.23 12.11 -7.53
C LEU A 77 -23.77 12.94 -8.73
N SER A 78 -23.58 14.24 -8.51
CA SER A 78 -22.96 15.12 -9.51
C SER A 78 -21.45 14.96 -9.46
N THR A 79 -20.84 14.55 -10.58
CA THR A 79 -19.43 14.19 -10.63
C THR A 79 -18.65 14.98 -11.68
N TYR A 80 -17.44 15.41 -11.33
CA TYR A 80 -16.55 16.17 -12.22
C TYR A 80 -15.14 15.60 -12.21
N ALA A 81 -14.50 15.52 -13.37
CA ALA A 81 -13.10 15.11 -13.51
C ALA A 81 -12.32 16.05 -14.42
N ALA A 82 -11.17 16.53 -13.95
CA ALA A 82 -10.28 17.43 -14.67
C ALA A 82 -8.88 16.81 -14.78
N VAL A 83 -8.38 16.62 -16.01
CA VAL A 83 -7.07 16.04 -16.26
C VAL A 83 -6.36 16.74 -17.42
N ASP A 84 -5.05 16.89 -17.33
CA ASP A 84 -4.21 17.38 -18.41
C ASP A 84 -3.21 16.33 -18.94
N TRP A 85 -3.15 15.13 -18.34
CA TRP A 85 -2.56 13.96 -19.01
C TRP A 85 -3.66 13.16 -19.73
N LYS A 86 -3.78 13.40 -21.04
CA LYS A 86 -4.82 12.83 -21.91
C LYS A 86 -5.02 11.31 -21.81
N PRO A 87 -3.98 10.46 -21.62
CA PRO A 87 -4.17 9.03 -21.40
C PRO A 87 -5.10 8.68 -20.23
N LEU A 88 -5.17 9.48 -19.15
CA LEU A 88 -6.09 9.23 -18.04
C LEU A 88 -7.57 9.25 -18.48
N HIS A 89 -7.88 10.07 -19.48
CA HIS A 89 -9.19 10.11 -20.12
C HIS A 89 -9.31 9.05 -21.21
N ALA A 90 -8.40 9.05 -22.19
CA ALA A 90 -8.49 8.22 -23.38
C ALA A 90 -8.49 6.72 -23.07
N GLN A 91 -7.85 6.30 -21.96
CA GLN A 91 -7.79 4.92 -21.54
C GLN A 91 -8.91 4.51 -20.58
N GLY A 92 -9.71 5.48 -20.10
CA GLY A 92 -10.79 5.25 -19.16
C GLY A 92 -10.34 5.04 -17.71
N THR A 93 -9.22 5.62 -17.31
CA THR A 93 -8.60 5.38 -16.00
C THR A 93 -9.34 6.11 -14.87
N VAL A 94 -9.69 7.39 -15.08
CA VAL A 94 -10.25 8.25 -14.01
C VAL A 94 -11.53 8.97 -14.39
N THR A 95 -11.80 9.20 -15.68
CA THR A 95 -12.95 9.99 -16.16
C THR A 95 -14.25 9.23 -16.43
N PRO A 96 -14.28 7.91 -16.72
CA PRO A 96 -15.55 7.24 -16.97
C PRO A 96 -16.48 7.36 -15.77
N GLY A 97 -17.76 7.65 -16.01
CA GLY A 97 -18.77 7.91 -14.98
C GLY A 97 -18.82 9.34 -14.46
N ALA A 98 -17.90 10.23 -14.85
CA ALA A 98 -18.00 11.65 -14.57
C ALA A 98 -19.12 12.30 -15.43
N ASP A 99 -19.98 13.13 -14.83
CA ASP A 99 -21.04 13.86 -15.55
C ASP A 99 -20.46 14.99 -16.41
N ALA A 100 -19.37 15.60 -15.94
CA ALA A 100 -18.64 16.62 -16.67
C ALA A 100 -17.13 16.36 -16.60
N THR A 101 -16.43 16.62 -17.71
CA THR A 101 -14.98 16.44 -17.80
C THR A 101 -14.30 17.64 -18.43
N LEU A 102 -13.14 18.03 -17.89
CA LEU A 102 -12.17 18.89 -18.58
C LEU A 102 -10.95 18.04 -18.92
N VAL A 103 -10.64 17.93 -20.21
CA VAL A 103 -9.53 17.12 -20.71
C VAL A 103 -8.63 18.01 -21.55
N LEU A 104 -7.41 18.20 -21.07
CA LEU A 104 -6.36 18.97 -21.73
C LEU A 104 -5.23 18.04 -22.18
N ASP A 105 -4.34 18.54 -23.03
CA ASP A 105 -3.22 17.78 -23.60
C ASP A 105 -1.89 18.42 -23.17
N GLY A 106 -1.48 18.13 -21.94
CA GLY A 106 -0.23 18.56 -21.31
C GLY A 106 1.01 18.24 -22.14
N ASP A 107 1.01 17.07 -22.78
CA ASP A 107 2.12 16.60 -23.63
C ASP A 107 2.25 17.43 -24.91
N ALA A 108 1.12 17.91 -25.46
CA ALA A 108 1.10 18.70 -26.69
C ALA A 108 1.27 20.21 -26.44
N ASP A 109 0.56 20.78 -25.46
CA ASP A 109 0.46 22.24 -25.30
C ASP A 109 1.13 22.78 -24.01
N GLY A 110 1.63 21.90 -23.14
CA GLY A 110 2.43 22.24 -21.97
C GLY A 110 1.67 22.26 -20.63
N TYR A 111 2.18 21.51 -19.67
CA TYR A 111 1.61 21.34 -18.33
C TYR A 111 1.51 22.62 -17.47
N PRO A 112 2.45 23.58 -17.46
CA PRO A 112 2.30 24.76 -16.59
C PRO A 112 1.02 25.58 -16.88
N GLY A 113 0.67 25.73 -18.17
CA GLY A 113 -0.54 26.43 -18.59
C GLY A 113 -1.80 25.60 -18.38
N HIS A 114 -1.71 24.29 -18.63
CA HIS A 114 -2.83 23.38 -18.42
C HIS A 114 -3.14 23.15 -16.94
N ASP A 115 -2.16 22.93 -16.06
CA ASP A 115 -2.34 22.92 -14.59
C ASP A 115 -3.07 24.19 -14.11
N ALA A 116 -2.66 25.37 -14.61
CA ALA A 116 -3.30 26.64 -14.26
C ALA A 116 -4.77 26.71 -14.73
N THR A 117 -5.06 26.17 -15.93
CA THR A 117 -6.40 26.08 -16.50
C THR A 117 -7.27 25.10 -15.72
N ILE A 118 -6.76 23.89 -15.43
CA ILE A 118 -7.41 22.90 -14.57
C ILE A 118 -7.78 23.52 -13.22
N ALA A 119 -6.86 24.23 -12.59
CA ALA A 119 -7.11 24.88 -11.29
C ALA A 119 -8.20 25.97 -11.39
N ALA A 120 -8.16 26.81 -12.43
CA ALA A 120 -9.13 27.89 -12.61
C ALA A 120 -10.55 27.37 -12.91
N GLU A 121 -10.68 26.40 -13.83
CA GLU A 121 -11.97 25.83 -14.20
C GLU A 121 -12.56 25.00 -13.05
N THR A 122 -11.74 24.22 -12.34
CA THR A 122 -12.20 23.49 -11.16
C THR A 122 -12.65 24.44 -10.04
N GLU A 123 -11.92 25.54 -9.80
CA GLU A 123 -12.33 26.59 -8.86
C GLU A 123 -13.69 27.18 -9.25
N ALA A 124 -13.92 27.45 -10.54
CA ALA A 124 -15.20 27.94 -11.04
C ALA A 124 -16.34 26.93 -10.83
N VAL A 125 -16.10 25.64 -11.09
CA VAL A 125 -17.06 24.56 -10.82
C VAL A 125 -17.39 24.48 -9.33
N LEU A 126 -16.39 24.50 -8.44
CA LEU A 126 -16.60 24.44 -7.00
C LEU A 126 -17.37 25.65 -6.44
N ARG A 127 -17.22 26.83 -7.03
CA ARG A 127 -17.91 28.06 -6.59
C ARG A 127 -19.32 28.18 -7.15
N ASN A 128 -19.51 27.83 -8.41
CA ASN A 128 -20.71 28.19 -9.17
C ASN A 128 -21.63 26.99 -9.46
N GLN A 129 -21.18 25.77 -9.16
CA GLN A 129 -21.95 24.54 -9.33
C GLN A 129 -22.00 23.74 -8.01
N ASN A 130 -22.53 22.52 -8.06
CA ASN A 130 -22.71 21.68 -6.87
C ASN A 130 -22.26 20.23 -7.11
N PRO A 131 -20.97 19.99 -7.43
CA PRO A 131 -20.47 18.63 -7.55
C PRO A 131 -20.41 17.95 -6.18
N ASP A 132 -20.81 16.67 -6.12
CA ASP A 132 -20.65 15.81 -4.95
C ASP A 132 -19.24 15.17 -4.91
N VAL A 133 -18.65 14.90 -6.09
CA VAL A 133 -17.30 14.34 -6.21
C VAL A 133 -16.52 15.04 -7.31
N VAL A 134 -15.30 15.45 -6.98
CA VAL A 134 -14.38 16.15 -7.89
C VAL A 134 -13.04 15.41 -7.92
N PHE A 135 -12.60 15.00 -9.10
CA PHE A 135 -11.24 14.49 -9.35
C PHE A 135 -10.43 15.53 -10.14
N VAL A 136 -9.20 15.80 -9.69
CA VAL A 136 -8.31 16.79 -10.32
C VAL A 136 -6.92 16.18 -10.40
N TYR A 137 -6.31 16.29 -11.58
CA TYR A 137 -4.92 15.91 -11.82
C TYR A 137 -4.10 17.14 -12.20
N PHE A 138 -2.87 17.20 -11.70
CA PHE A 138 -1.87 18.20 -12.04
C PHE A 138 -0.55 17.51 -12.41
N GLY A 139 -0.09 17.64 -13.65
CA GLY A 139 1.05 16.87 -14.16
C GLY A 139 2.40 17.58 -14.10
N ASN A 140 2.45 18.88 -13.87
CA ASN A 140 3.68 19.66 -14.10
C ASN A 140 4.88 19.25 -13.21
N THR A 141 4.64 18.77 -11.98
CA THR A 141 5.74 18.34 -11.09
C THR A 141 6.51 17.14 -11.63
N ASP A 142 5.82 16.20 -12.28
CA ASP A 142 6.43 15.04 -12.96
C ASP A 142 7.35 15.49 -14.10
N ILE A 143 6.85 16.36 -14.97
CA ILE A 143 7.61 16.90 -16.11
C ILE A 143 8.83 17.69 -15.68
N VAL A 144 8.71 18.50 -14.62
CA VAL A 144 9.85 19.22 -14.05
C VAL A 144 10.87 18.25 -13.45
N ALA A 145 10.42 17.19 -12.77
CA ALA A 145 11.29 16.16 -12.22
C ALA A 145 12.02 15.37 -13.31
N HIS A 146 11.38 15.11 -14.46
CA HIS A 146 12.06 14.55 -15.63
C HIS A 146 13.17 15.45 -16.17
N GLY A 147 12.90 16.75 -16.31
CA GLY A 147 13.85 17.68 -16.93
C GLY A 147 14.99 18.15 -16.01
N SER A 148 14.74 18.23 -14.70
CA SER A 148 15.68 18.84 -13.74
C SER A 148 16.03 17.95 -12.54
N GLY A 149 15.35 16.83 -12.34
CA GLY A 149 15.52 15.95 -11.19
C GLY A 149 14.73 16.36 -9.95
N ALA A 150 14.31 15.37 -9.14
CA ALA A 150 13.54 15.60 -7.91
C ALA A 150 14.37 16.26 -6.80
N GLY A 151 15.71 16.20 -6.87
CA GLY A 151 16.60 16.90 -5.95
C GLY A 151 16.75 18.39 -6.23
N SER A 152 16.14 18.91 -7.31
CA SER A 152 16.39 20.26 -7.81
C SER A 152 15.51 21.35 -7.20
N THR A 153 16.01 22.58 -7.20
CA THR A 153 15.20 23.77 -6.85
C THR A 153 14.02 23.95 -7.80
N ALA A 154 14.14 23.56 -9.07
CA ALA A 154 13.05 23.64 -10.03
C ALA A 154 11.87 22.74 -9.62
N TYR A 155 12.15 21.52 -9.17
CA TYR A 155 11.13 20.62 -8.64
C TYR A 155 10.45 21.17 -7.39
N LEU A 156 11.22 21.73 -6.45
CA LEU A 156 10.66 22.39 -5.26
C LEU A 156 9.74 23.57 -5.64
N ASN A 157 10.14 24.41 -6.62
CA ASN A 157 9.32 25.51 -7.09
C ASN A 157 8.03 25.01 -7.79
N ALA A 158 8.07 23.88 -8.49
CA ALA A 158 6.88 23.28 -9.10
C ALA A 158 5.89 22.81 -8.02
N ILE A 159 6.38 22.21 -6.93
CA ILE A 159 5.55 21.88 -5.76
C ILE A 159 4.91 23.14 -5.15
N ASP A 160 5.67 24.23 -5.01
CA ASP A 160 5.15 25.51 -4.49
C ASP A 160 3.96 26.03 -5.32
N VAL A 161 4.04 25.91 -6.66
CA VAL A 161 2.96 26.30 -7.57
C VAL A 161 1.73 25.39 -7.41
N GLN A 162 1.92 24.07 -7.39
CA GLN A 162 0.83 23.11 -7.23
C GLN A 162 0.14 23.24 -5.85
N ASP A 163 0.90 23.51 -4.78
CA ASP A 163 0.33 23.82 -3.46
C ASP A 163 -0.56 25.07 -3.50
N GLY A 164 -0.18 26.09 -4.28
CA GLY A 164 -1.01 27.26 -4.54
C GLY A 164 -2.35 26.93 -5.21
N TYR A 165 -2.36 26.00 -6.18
CA TYR A 165 -3.60 25.51 -6.78
C TYR A 165 -4.46 24.76 -5.77
N VAL A 166 -3.88 23.88 -4.95
CA VAL A 166 -4.60 23.23 -3.84
C VAL A 166 -5.22 24.28 -2.90
N GLY A 167 -4.47 25.32 -2.55
CA GLY A 167 -4.96 26.44 -1.73
C GLY A 167 -6.19 27.13 -2.32
N ARG A 168 -6.19 27.40 -3.64
CA ARG A 168 -7.34 27.99 -4.35
C ARG A 168 -8.57 27.09 -4.31
N LEU A 169 -8.42 25.78 -4.55
CA LEU A 169 -9.53 24.83 -4.50
C LEU A 169 -10.11 24.70 -3.07
N LEU A 170 -9.24 24.64 -2.05
CA LEU A 170 -9.66 24.63 -0.65
C LEU A 170 -10.41 25.92 -0.27
N ALA A 171 -9.95 27.07 -0.75
CA ALA A 171 -10.62 28.35 -0.53
C ALA A 171 -11.97 28.41 -1.24
N ALA A 172 -12.07 27.88 -2.46
CA ALA A 172 -13.32 27.77 -3.21
C ALA A 172 -14.37 26.97 -2.44
N VAL A 173 -13.99 25.80 -1.92
CA VAL A 173 -14.86 24.96 -1.07
C VAL A 173 -15.32 25.72 0.17
N LYS A 174 -14.41 26.36 0.91
CA LYS A 174 -14.74 27.11 2.13
C LYS A 174 -15.63 28.33 1.89
N ALA A 175 -15.55 28.92 0.70
CA ALA A 175 -16.33 30.10 0.33
C ALA A 175 -17.78 29.78 -0.10
N ARG A 176 -18.15 28.50 -0.22
CA ARG A 176 -19.49 28.09 -0.60
C ARG A 176 -20.51 28.52 0.44
N PRO A 177 -21.68 29.10 0.05
CA PRO A 177 -22.69 29.54 1.02
C PRO A 177 -23.19 28.43 1.96
N ALA A 178 -23.26 27.19 1.46
CA ALA A 178 -23.72 26.02 2.21
C ALA A 178 -22.58 25.28 2.95
N TYR A 179 -21.34 25.78 2.94
CA TYR A 179 -20.16 25.08 3.49
C TYR A 179 -20.36 24.56 4.91
N ALA A 180 -21.02 25.33 5.78
CA ALA A 180 -21.27 24.95 7.18
C ALA A 180 -22.15 23.69 7.34
N SER A 181 -22.97 23.37 6.34
CA SER A 181 -23.80 22.16 6.27
C SER A 181 -23.22 21.05 5.38
N GLU A 182 -22.14 21.35 4.65
CA GLU A 182 -21.47 20.41 3.76
C GLU A 182 -20.42 19.59 4.51
N ARG A 183 -20.09 18.41 3.97
CA ARG A 183 -19.16 17.45 4.57
C ARG A 183 -18.03 17.11 3.62
N TRP A 184 -17.22 18.11 3.30
CA TRP A 184 -16.08 17.94 2.39
C TRP A 184 -14.99 17.06 3.00
N THR A 185 -14.54 16.08 2.21
CA THR A 185 -13.28 15.37 2.43
C THR A 185 -12.33 15.70 1.28
N VAL A 186 -11.10 16.05 1.61
CA VAL A 186 -10.02 16.29 0.65
C VAL A 186 -9.03 15.15 0.75
N ILE A 187 -8.72 14.53 -0.39
CA ILE A 187 -7.71 13.48 -0.52
C ILE A 187 -6.66 13.96 -1.51
N VAL A 188 -5.38 13.89 -1.14
CA VAL A 188 -4.24 14.22 -1.99
C VAL A 188 -3.28 13.02 -1.98
N THR A 189 -2.77 12.64 -3.15
CA THR A 189 -1.88 11.49 -3.32
C THR A 189 -0.99 11.67 -4.55
N THR A 190 -0.05 10.75 -4.74
CA THR A 190 0.78 10.63 -5.94
C THR A 190 0.72 9.20 -6.46
N ASP A 191 0.90 9.05 -7.77
CA ASP A 191 0.91 7.79 -8.50
C ASP A 191 2.28 7.09 -8.50
N HIS A 192 3.36 7.83 -8.30
CA HIS A 192 4.74 7.34 -8.06
C HIS A 192 5.63 8.46 -7.49
N GLY A 193 6.92 8.17 -7.33
CA GLY A 193 7.98 9.14 -7.04
C GLY A 193 8.98 9.27 -8.21
N HIS A 194 10.13 9.86 -7.92
CA HIS A 194 11.23 10.12 -8.86
C HIS A 194 12.58 9.97 -8.16
N THR A 195 13.63 9.65 -8.92
CA THR A 195 15.00 9.74 -8.41
C THR A 195 15.48 11.19 -8.32
N ASP A 196 16.50 11.45 -7.47
CA ASP A 196 17.09 12.79 -7.32
C ASP A 196 17.57 13.41 -8.65
N PRO A 197 18.24 12.67 -9.55
CA PRO A 197 18.63 13.20 -10.88
C PRO A 197 17.47 13.30 -11.87
N GLY A 198 16.33 12.68 -11.60
CA GLY A 198 15.18 12.61 -12.49
C GLY A 198 15.01 11.24 -13.15
N GLY A 199 13.78 10.94 -13.53
CA GLY A 199 13.37 9.62 -14.02
C GLY A 199 12.69 8.76 -12.97
N HIS A 200 11.84 7.86 -13.48
CA HIS A 200 11.07 6.88 -12.75
C HIS A 200 10.80 5.65 -13.64
N GLY A 201 10.29 4.57 -13.05
CA GLY A 201 9.89 3.32 -13.73
C GLY A 201 10.58 2.07 -13.17
N GLY A 202 11.62 2.24 -12.37
CA GLY A 202 12.40 1.20 -11.71
C GLY A 202 11.91 0.83 -10.31
N SER A 203 12.83 0.36 -9.48
CA SER A 203 12.56 -0.22 -8.15
C SER A 203 13.18 0.57 -6.99
N THR A 204 13.80 1.73 -7.25
CA THR A 204 14.39 2.51 -6.16
C THR A 204 13.31 2.96 -5.18
N ILE A 205 13.70 3.19 -3.92
CA ILE A 205 12.74 3.60 -2.90
C ILE A 205 12.14 4.97 -3.25
N GLU A 206 12.95 5.83 -3.86
CA GLU A 206 12.59 7.16 -4.29
C GLU A 206 11.51 7.13 -5.38
N GLU A 207 11.61 6.20 -6.33
CA GLU A 207 10.58 5.98 -7.37
C GLU A 207 9.31 5.34 -6.82
N ARG A 208 9.44 4.42 -5.86
CA ARG A 208 8.31 3.65 -5.31
C ARG A 208 7.53 4.39 -4.23
N ARG A 209 8.14 5.38 -3.56
CA ARG A 209 7.53 6.04 -2.40
C ARG A 209 6.40 6.97 -2.82
N THR A 210 5.22 6.73 -2.26
CA THR A 210 4.01 7.53 -2.43
C THR A 210 3.40 7.90 -1.08
N PHE A 211 2.39 8.75 -1.08
CA PHE A 211 1.62 9.09 0.12
C PHE A 211 0.12 9.17 -0.18
N VAL A 212 -0.69 8.96 0.86
CA VAL A 212 -2.10 9.36 0.88
C VAL A 212 -2.31 10.31 2.05
N LEU A 213 -2.79 11.49 1.72
CA LEU A 213 -3.16 12.55 2.64
C LEU A 213 -4.67 12.73 2.58
N ALA A 214 -5.36 12.61 3.71
CA ALA A 214 -6.80 12.83 3.76
C ALA A 214 -7.20 13.70 4.95
N GLN A 215 -8.10 14.66 4.71
CA GLN A 215 -8.68 15.53 5.73
C GLN A 215 -10.19 15.65 5.49
N GLY A 216 -11.00 15.32 6.48
CA GLY A 216 -12.45 15.38 6.39
C GLY A 216 -13.14 14.79 7.62
N PRO A 217 -14.47 14.81 7.67
CA PRO A 217 -15.21 14.24 8.79
C PRO A 217 -14.86 12.77 9.07
N GLY A 218 -14.63 12.44 10.34
CA GLY A 218 -14.27 11.08 10.77
C GLY A 218 -12.83 10.66 10.45
N ILE A 219 -12.04 11.52 9.79
CA ILE A 219 -10.61 11.29 9.56
C ILE A 219 -9.83 11.99 10.68
N ALA A 220 -9.00 11.23 11.38
CA ALA A 220 -8.27 11.73 12.54
C ALA A 220 -7.16 12.72 12.12
N ALA A 221 -7.09 13.85 12.83
CA ALA A 221 -6.08 14.89 12.63
C ALA A 221 -4.72 14.50 13.23
N GLY A 222 -3.63 14.84 12.55
CA GLY A 222 -2.26 14.65 13.03
C GLY A 222 -1.78 13.19 13.01
N VAL A 223 -2.60 12.23 12.58
CA VAL A 223 -2.25 10.82 12.60
C VAL A 223 -1.29 10.47 11.46
N ARG A 224 -0.32 9.60 11.75
CA ARG A 224 0.74 9.13 10.84
C ARG A 224 0.75 7.61 10.79
N PRO A 225 -0.23 7.00 10.11
CA PRO A 225 -0.33 5.56 10.06
C PRO A 225 0.76 4.93 9.18
N VAL A 226 1.09 3.69 9.51
CA VAL A 226 2.10 2.87 8.82
C VAL A 226 1.48 1.87 7.84
N ASP A 227 0.15 1.75 7.88
CA ASP A 227 -0.66 0.76 7.17
C ASP A 227 -1.45 1.33 5.97
N THR A 228 -1.26 2.62 5.69
CA THR A 228 -1.84 3.29 4.53
C THR A 228 -1.17 2.82 3.24
N ARG A 229 -1.97 2.65 2.18
CA ARG A 229 -1.54 2.26 0.84
C ARG A 229 -2.28 3.04 -0.22
N LEU A 230 -1.71 3.14 -1.42
CA LEU A 230 -2.31 3.86 -2.54
C LEU A 230 -3.71 3.33 -2.94
N VAL A 231 -3.93 2.02 -2.82
CA VAL A 231 -5.24 1.37 -3.06
C VAL A 231 -6.35 1.84 -2.10
N ASP A 232 -6.02 2.50 -0.99
CA ASP A 232 -6.98 2.96 0.02
C ASP A 232 -7.83 4.15 -0.44
N VAL A 233 -7.43 4.85 -1.52
CA VAL A 233 -8.11 6.05 -2.02
C VAL A 233 -9.56 5.73 -2.43
N ALA A 234 -9.79 4.74 -3.29
CA ALA A 234 -11.13 4.37 -3.74
C ALA A 234 -12.03 3.94 -2.56
N ALA A 235 -11.53 3.10 -1.65
CA ALA A 235 -12.26 2.66 -0.46
C ALA A 235 -12.62 3.84 0.46
N THR A 236 -11.72 4.84 0.57
CA THR A 236 -11.97 6.07 1.33
C THR A 236 -13.08 6.90 0.70
N VAL A 237 -13.07 7.07 -0.63
CA VAL A 237 -14.15 7.77 -1.36
C VAL A 237 -15.51 7.13 -1.07
N PHE A 238 -15.62 5.80 -1.22
CA PHE A 238 -16.88 5.10 -0.95
C PHE A 238 -17.35 5.29 0.50
N LYS A 239 -16.44 5.16 1.46
CA LYS A 239 -16.78 5.32 2.88
C LYS A 239 -17.24 6.74 3.22
N GLN A 240 -16.65 7.78 2.62
CA GLN A 240 -17.08 9.16 2.82
C GLN A 240 -18.47 9.46 2.24
N LEU A 241 -18.86 8.73 1.18
CA LEU A 241 -20.19 8.79 0.57
C LEU A 241 -21.21 7.86 1.24
N GLY A 242 -20.83 7.17 2.31
CA GLY A 242 -21.68 6.20 3.01
C GLY A 242 -22.03 4.98 2.16
N ILE A 243 -21.16 4.60 1.23
CA ILE A 243 -21.29 3.43 0.36
C ILE A 243 -20.46 2.31 0.98
N ALA A 244 -21.11 1.18 1.31
CA ALA A 244 -20.42 -0.04 1.69
C ALA A 244 -19.97 -0.76 0.41
N PRO A 245 -18.65 -0.99 0.20
CA PRO A 245 -18.18 -1.74 -0.95
C PRO A 245 -18.73 -3.17 -0.94
N ASP A 246 -19.25 -3.63 -2.08
CA ASP A 246 -19.61 -5.04 -2.26
C ASP A 246 -18.31 -5.88 -2.25
N PRO A 247 -18.22 -6.97 -1.45
CA PRO A 247 -17.08 -7.87 -1.47
C PRO A 247 -16.71 -8.37 -2.89
N ALA A 248 -17.68 -8.49 -3.80
CA ALA A 248 -17.45 -8.90 -5.18
C ALA A 248 -16.64 -7.88 -6.00
N TRP A 249 -16.51 -6.62 -5.54
CA TRP A 249 -15.64 -5.64 -6.20
C TRP A 249 -14.16 -5.98 -6.01
N GLY A 250 -13.82 -6.83 -5.04
CA GLY A 250 -12.47 -7.36 -4.85
C GLY A 250 -11.43 -6.29 -4.55
N LEU A 251 -11.81 -5.19 -3.88
CA LEU A 251 -10.89 -4.11 -3.51
C LEU A 251 -9.74 -4.64 -2.64
N ASP A 252 -8.52 -4.16 -2.90
CA ASP A 252 -7.35 -4.40 -2.04
C ASP A 252 -7.20 -3.32 -0.96
N GLY A 253 -7.85 -2.17 -1.19
CA GLY A 253 -7.85 -1.02 -0.30
C GLY A 253 -8.84 -1.13 0.85
N LYS A 254 -8.56 -0.35 1.91
CA LYS A 254 -9.50 -0.06 3.00
C LYS A 254 -9.59 1.45 3.21
N PRO A 255 -10.66 1.97 3.83
CA PRO A 255 -10.73 3.41 4.09
C PRO A 255 -9.59 3.87 5.00
N VAL A 256 -8.98 5.03 4.73
CA VAL A 256 -7.80 5.52 5.47
C VAL A 256 -8.05 5.78 6.96
N GLN A 257 -9.30 5.93 7.39
CA GLN A 257 -9.68 6.01 8.81
C GLN A 257 -9.70 4.65 9.53
N GLU A 258 -9.69 3.53 8.81
CA GLU A 258 -9.69 2.18 9.38
C GLU A 258 -8.25 1.70 9.57
N ARG A 259 -7.87 1.44 10.82
CA ARG A 259 -6.52 0.94 11.17
C ARG A 259 -6.46 -0.56 11.12
N SER A 260 -5.27 -1.07 10.78
CA SER A 260 -4.95 -2.48 10.81
C SER A 260 -5.09 -2.98 12.26
N GLY A 261 -5.67 -4.16 12.40
CA GLY A 261 -5.75 -4.87 13.68
C GLY A 261 -4.67 -5.95 13.81
N ASP A 262 -3.65 -5.92 12.96
CA ASP A 262 -2.58 -6.90 12.95
C ASP A 262 -1.75 -6.80 14.25
N PRO A 263 -1.55 -7.92 14.98
CA PRO A 263 -0.61 -7.97 16.10
C PRO A 263 0.80 -7.46 15.76
N PHE A 264 1.29 -7.63 14.54
CA PHE A 264 2.64 -7.19 14.15
C PHE A 264 2.80 -5.67 14.18
N ASP A 265 1.75 -4.91 13.85
CA ASP A 265 1.79 -3.43 13.87
C ASP A 265 2.05 -2.87 15.27
N THR A 266 1.74 -3.63 16.33
CA THR A 266 2.04 -3.24 17.72
C THR A 266 3.54 -3.14 18.01
N LEU A 267 4.38 -3.74 17.15
CA LEU A 267 5.83 -3.73 17.26
C LEU A 267 6.46 -2.44 16.72
N TYR A 268 5.73 -1.58 16.02
CA TYR A 268 6.29 -0.38 15.40
C TYR A 268 7.13 0.50 16.36
N PRO A 269 6.72 0.74 17.61
CA PRO A 269 7.54 1.51 18.57
C PRO A 269 8.82 0.80 19.05
N SER A 270 8.96 -0.50 18.79
CA SER A 270 10.08 -1.35 19.21
C SER A 270 11.08 -1.66 18.08
N LEU A 271 10.85 -1.11 16.90
CA LEU A 271 11.74 -1.29 15.75
C LEU A 271 13.09 -0.61 16.00
N SER A 272 14.16 -1.23 15.50
CA SER A 272 15.53 -0.73 15.52
C SER A 272 16.04 -0.47 14.10
N GLY A 273 17.13 0.31 14.02
CA GLY A 273 17.90 0.49 12.79
C GLY A 273 18.89 -0.64 12.56
N ARG A 274 19.46 -0.69 11.36
CA ARG A 274 20.40 -1.73 10.91
C ARG A 274 21.52 -2.05 11.91
N VAL A 275 21.97 -3.30 11.87
CA VAL A 275 23.15 -3.85 12.52
C VAL A 275 24.19 -4.24 11.46
N ASP A 276 23.87 -5.17 10.56
CA ASP A 276 24.78 -5.67 9.53
C ASP A 276 24.45 -5.18 8.11
N GLU A 277 23.21 -4.77 7.85
CA GLU A 277 22.70 -4.36 6.54
C GLU A 277 23.18 -2.97 6.12
N THR A 278 24.47 -2.84 5.82
CA THR A 278 25.10 -1.54 5.56
C THR A 278 24.60 -0.83 4.29
N GLY A 279 23.80 -1.48 3.46
CA GLY A 279 23.04 -0.85 2.36
C GLY A 279 21.86 0.01 2.82
N ILE A 280 21.28 -0.27 4.00
CA ILE A 280 20.12 0.43 4.55
C ILE A 280 20.57 1.68 5.31
N PRO A 281 20.27 2.93 4.93
CA PRO A 281 20.81 4.11 5.62
C PRO A 281 20.58 4.07 7.15
N ALA A 282 21.57 4.49 7.94
CA ALA A 282 21.56 4.30 9.41
C ALA A 282 20.38 4.97 10.14
N GLY A 283 19.73 5.96 9.52
CA GLY A 283 18.54 6.62 10.06
C GLY A 283 17.23 5.88 9.79
N ILE A 284 17.24 4.81 8.98
CA ILE A 284 16.06 4.00 8.71
C ILE A 284 15.90 2.98 9.83
N ILE A 285 14.81 3.14 10.57
CA ILE A 285 14.35 2.24 11.62
C ILE A 285 13.29 1.33 11.02
N GLY A 286 13.41 0.02 11.20
CA GLY A 286 12.45 -0.85 10.54
C GLY A 286 12.53 -2.35 10.74
N PHE A 287 13.31 -2.85 11.71
CA PHE A 287 13.22 -4.28 12.06
C PHE A 287 13.27 -4.55 13.57
N THR A 288 12.74 -5.68 14.01
CA THR A 288 12.94 -6.22 15.36
C THR A 288 12.84 -7.75 15.36
N HIS A 289 13.50 -8.40 16.31
CA HIS A 289 13.33 -9.84 16.61
C HIS A 289 12.29 -10.11 17.69
N THR A 290 11.74 -9.04 18.29
CA THR A 290 10.73 -9.16 19.34
C THR A 290 9.40 -9.54 18.73
N ALA A 291 8.90 -10.74 19.04
CA ALA A 291 7.56 -11.16 18.64
C ALA A 291 6.49 -10.37 19.41
N PRO A 292 5.30 -10.13 18.81
CA PRO A 292 4.23 -9.43 19.49
C PRO A 292 3.68 -10.25 20.66
N GLY A 293 2.89 -9.61 21.53
CA GLY A 293 2.37 -10.24 22.74
C GLY A 293 1.69 -11.60 22.48
N GLY A 294 2.16 -12.64 23.17
CA GLY A 294 1.65 -14.02 23.07
C GLY A 294 2.21 -14.83 21.89
N TRP A 295 2.97 -14.22 20.98
CA TRP A 295 3.67 -14.92 19.91
C TRP A 295 5.08 -15.33 20.36
N SER A 296 5.68 -16.29 19.65
CA SER A 296 7.08 -16.65 19.85
C SER A 296 7.76 -17.08 18.56
N VAL A 297 9.09 -16.97 18.53
CA VAL A 297 9.94 -17.47 17.44
C VAL A 297 10.82 -18.58 17.99
N ILE A 298 10.82 -19.73 17.32
CA ILE A 298 11.62 -20.90 17.68
C ILE A 298 12.75 -21.06 16.65
N ASN A 299 13.98 -20.88 17.12
CA ASN A 299 15.22 -20.97 16.33
C ASN A 299 16.15 -22.09 16.84
N THR A 300 15.65 -23.06 17.61
CA THR A 300 16.49 -24.09 18.24
C THR A 300 17.20 -25.01 17.25
N ALA A 301 16.64 -25.17 16.05
CA ALA A 301 17.24 -25.93 14.95
C ALA A 301 17.98 -25.03 13.94
N MET A 302 17.96 -23.70 14.15
CA MET A 302 18.61 -22.76 13.26
C MET A 302 20.13 -22.83 13.39
N GLY A 303 20.81 -22.71 12.26
CA GLY A 303 22.25 -22.47 12.16
C GLY A 303 22.73 -21.24 12.94
N THR A 304 24.04 -21.06 13.05
CA THR A 304 24.67 -19.92 13.77
C THR A 304 25.20 -18.88 12.79
N GLY A 305 25.42 -17.64 13.25
CA GLY A 305 25.88 -16.54 12.39
C GLY A 305 24.80 -15.99 11.46
N GLY A 306 25.24 -15.45 10.31
CA GLY A 306 24.44 -14.76 9.30
C GLY A 306 24.13 -13.30 9.63
N MET A 307 23.43 -12.61 8.71
CA MET A 307 23.01 -11.22 8.91
C MET A 307 22.09 -11.13 10.14
N THR A 308 22.41 -10.19 11.04
CA THR A 308 21.69 -10.05 12.31
C THR A 308 20.21 -9.77 12.10
N GLU A 309 19.88 -8.91 11.14
CA GLU A 309 18.52 -8.48 10.78
C GLU A 309 17.60 -9.64 10.43
N TRP A 310 18.14 -10.69 9.80
CA TRP A 310 17.36 -11.78 9.20
C TRP A 310 17.58 -13.13 9.90
N ARG A 311 18.11 -13.10 11.13
CA ARG A 311 18.34 -14.30 11.93
C ARG A 311 17.03 -14.88 12.48
N GLY A 312 16.37 -15.70 11.67
CA GLY A 312 15.08 -16.31 11.96
C GLY A 312 13.94 -15.36 11.59
N TRP A 313 12.71 -15.71 11.99
CA TRP A 313 11.57 -14.81 11.79
C TRP A 313 11.82 -13.45 12.45
N SER A 314 11.80 -12.43 11.61
CA SER A 314 12.04 -11.03 11.95
C SER A 314 10.81 -10.23 11.59
N PHE A 315 10.56 -9.12 12.27
CA PHE A 315 9.41 -8.25 11.99
C PHE A 315 9.90 -6.95 11.40
N ALA A 316 9.47 -6.62 10.19
CA ALA A 316 10.04 -5.52 9.43
C ALA A 316 8.98 -4.64 8.76
N THR A 317 9.36 -3.39 8.48
CA THR A 317 8.59 -2.50 7.61
C THR A 317 8.95 -2.75 6.15
N ASP A 318 8.02 -2.41 5.26
CA ASP A 318 8.21 -2.53 3.81
C ASP A 318 9.46 -1.80 3.32
N GLU A 319 9.71 -0.58 3.81
CA GLU A 319 10.89 0.18 3.43
C GLU A 319 12.19 -0.48 3.90
N PHE A 320 12.23 -0.99 5.12
CA PHE A 320 13.46 -1.61 5.64
C PHE A 320 13.79 -2.87 4.86
N TRP A 321 12.83 -3.77 4.69
CA TRP A 321 13.04 -5.01 3.96
C TRP A 321 13.30 -4.78 2.46
N SER A 322 12.60 -3.83 1.83
CA SER A 322 12.87 -3.44 0.44
C SER A 322 14.29 -2.89 0.23
N ARG A 323 14.91 -2.30 1.27
CA ARG A 323 16.26 -1.74 1.20
C ARG A 323 17.38 -2.74 1.46
N SER A 324 17.08 -3.92 2.00
CA SER A 324 18.07 -5.01 2.15
C SER A 324 18.67 -5.36 0.80
N GLN A 325 17.81 -5.73 -0.15
CA GLN A 325 18.23 -5.98 -1.51
C GLN A 325 17.09 -5.74 -2.49
N ARG A 326 17.28 -4.72 -3.35
CA ARG A 326 16.37 -4.35 -4.43
C ARG A 326 16.47 -5.32 -5.60
N ASP A 327 15.47 -5.27 -6.49
CA ASP A 327 15.45 -5.99 -7.77
C ASP A 327 15.40 -7.53 -7.63
N GLN A 328 15.05 -7.97 -6.43
CA GLN A 328 14.92 -9.37 -6.03
C GLN A 328 13.46 -9.71 -5.66
N SER A 329 12.52 -8.99 -6.27
CA SER A 329 11.08 -9.21 -6.14
C SER A 329 10.46 -8.87 -4.77
N ARG A 330 11.23 -8.31 -3.82
CA ARG A 330 10.66 -7.81 -2.54
C ARG A 330 9.59 -6.75 -2.78
N GLU A 331 9.74 -6.02 -3.88
CA GLU A 331 8.81 -5.01 -4.39
C GLU A 331 7.42 -5.55 -4.70
N LEU A 332 7.27 -6.87 -4.86
CA LEU A 332 5.98 -7.49 -5.18
C LEU A 332 5.08 -7.65 -3.93
N ASN A 333 5.55 -7.34 -2.72
CA ASN A 333 4.84 -7.47 -1.45
C ASN A 333 3.76 -6.39 -1.20
N VAL A 334 2.99 -6.06 -2.22
CA VAL A 334 2.06 -4.91 -2.22
C VAL A 334 0.89 -5.02 -1.22
N ARG A 335 0.54 -6.22 -0.75
CA ARG A 335 -0.60 -6.43 0.15
C ARG A 335 -0.23 -6.46 1.63
N ALA A 336 1.04 -6.58 1.97
CA ALA A 336 1.49 -6.43 3.34
C ALA A 336 1.50 -4.95 3.75
N ARG A 337 1.16 -4.65 5.00
CA ARG A 337 0.97 -3.30 5.51
C ARG A 337 1.66 -3.14 6.86
N GLY A 338 2.11 -1.92 7.17
CA GLY A 338 2.75 -1.63 8.45
C GLY A 338 3.97 -2.50 8.74
N VAL A 339 3.92 -3.27 9.82
CA VAL A 339 4.95 -4.24 10.19
C VAL A 339 4.46 -5.64 9.85
N PHE A 340 5.29 -6.42 9.15
CA PHE A 340 4.98 -7.80 8.80
C PHE A 340 6.12 -8.74 9.21
N ALA A 341 5.83 -10.04 9.32
CA ALA A 341 6.83 -11.06 9.64
C ALA A 341 7.55 -11.55 8.39
N VAL A 342 8.86 -11.69 8.46
CA VAL A 342 9.75 -12.10 7.36
C VAL A 342 10.69 -13.21 7.84
N ALA A 343 10.75 -14.31 7.09
CA ALA A 343 11.84 -15.26 7.14
C ALA A 343 12.62 -15.16 5.83
N ASP A 344 13.82 -14.57 5.86
CA ASP A 344 14.64 -14.29 4.68
C ASP A 344 15.96 -15.08 4.79
N SER A 345 16.04 -16.22 4.08
CA SER A 345 17.28 -17.01 4.06
C SER A 345 18.32 -16.46 3.10
N ASP A 346 17.90 -15.65 2.12
CA ASP A 346 18.78 -15.03 1.12
C ASP A 346 19.70 -14.06 1.85
N GLU A 347 19.09 -13.06 2.48
CA GLU A 347 19.84 -12.01 3.18
C GLU A 347 20.54 -12.57 4.43
N TRP A 348 19.98 -13.58 5.11
CA TRP A 348 20.69 -14.23 6.22
C TRP A 348 22.05 -14.79 5.78
N ALA A 349 22.13 -15.33 4.56
CA ALA A 349 23.32 -15.97 4.03
C ALA A 349 24.42 -15.00 3.55
N ASP A 350 24.13 -13.70 3.47
CA ASP A 350 25.09 -12.68 3.00
C ASP A 350 26.22 -12.37 3.99
N LYS A 351 26.18 -12.97 5.17
CA LYS A 351 27.26 -12.92 6.16
C LYS A 351 27.59 -14.31 6.66
N SER A 352 28.84 -14.53 7.08
CA SER A 352 29.32 -15.84 7.54
C SER A 352 28.37 -16.53 8.51
N PHE A 353 27.93 -17.73 8.14
CA PHE A 353 27.00 -18.57 8.89
C PHE A 353 27.41 -20.05 8.85
N SER A 354 26.76 -20.88 9.67
CA SER A 354 26.89 -22.34 9.63
C SER A 354 25.55 -23.02 9.89
N GLY A 355 25.36 -24.23 9.36
CA GLY A 355 24.08 -24.95 9.47
C GLY A 355 23.01 -24.45 8.49
N THR A 356 21.75 -24.73 8.79
CA THR A 356 20.59 -24.40 7.94
C THR A 356 19.76 -23.27 8.55
N TYR A 357 19.08 -22.50 7.71
CA TYR A 357 17.99 -21.65 8.17
C TYR A 357 16.82 -22.57 8.58
N ASP A 358 16.41 -22.55 9.84
CA ASP A 358 15.22 -23.27 10.34
C ASP A 358 14.58 -22.44 11.45
N SER A 359 13.50 -21.75 11.11
CA SER A 359 12.82 -20.83 12.01
C SER A 359 11.32 -21.05 11.96
N THR A 360 10.69 -21.02 13.13
CA THR A 360 9.25 -21.21 13.26
C THR A 360 8.62 -20.05 14.03
N LEU A 361 7.74 -19.30 13.39
CA LEU A 361 6.87 -18.32 14.05
C LEU A 361 5.64 -19.02 14.60
N VAL A 362 5.29 -18.76 15.86
CA VAL A 362 4.22 -19.44 16.59
C VAL A 362 3.21 -18.42 17.09
N THR A 363 1.94 -18.63 16.75
CA THR A 363 0.82 -17.80 17.25
C THR A 363 0.53 -18.10 18.73
N PRO A 364 -0.23 -17.23 19.43
CA PRO A 364 -0.89 -17.60 20.66
C PRO A 364 -1.84 -18.81 20.45
N ALA A 365 -2.27 -19.43 21.55
CA ALA A 365 -3.34 -20.42 21.51
C ALA A 365 -4.71 -19.71 21.45
N TYR A 366 -5.53 -20.07 20.48
CA TYR A 366 -6.90 -19.58 20.30
C TYR A 366 -7.90 -20.61 20.81
N ALA A 367 -8.95 -20.17 21.50
CA ALA A 367 -10.00 -21.04 21.97
C ALA A 367 -10.85 -21.57 20.79
N VAL A 368 -11.12 -22.88 20.79
CA VAL A 368 -11.95 -23.59 19.80
C VAL A 368 -12.94 -24.56 20.44
N GLY A 369 -13.06 -24.53 21.78
CA GLY A 369 -13.95 -25.43 22.50
C GLY A 369 -15.40 -25.30 22.03
N GLY A 370 -15.98 -26.41 21.57
CA GLY A 370 -17.35 -26.46 21.05
C GLY A 370 -17.52 -25.98 19.59
N SER A 371 -16.45 -25.49 18.96
CA SER A 371 -16.44 -25.14 17.54
C SER A 371 -16.28 -26.39 16.66
N ALA A 372 -16.91 -26.39 15.49
CA ALA A 372 -16.75 -27.45 14.50
C ALA A 372 -15.54 -27.19 13.61
N THR A 373 -15.24 -25.92 13.36
CA THR A 373 -14.15 -25.50 12.48
C THR A 373 -13.37 -24.32 13.06
N VAL A 374 -12.15 -24.17 12.59
CA VAL A 374 -11.36 -22.96 12.81
C VAL A 374 -10.80 -22.50 11.48
N ARG A 375 -10.84 -21.19 11.25
CA ARG A 375 -10.33 -20.54 10.05
C ARG A 375 -9.14 -19.65 10.40
N LEU A 376 -8.04 -19.83 9.67
CA LEU A 376 -6.85 -18.99 9.68
C LEU A 376 -6.85 -18.16 8.39
N ASP A 377 -7.00 -16.85 8.53
CA ASP A 377 -6.89 -15.86 7.45
C ASP A 377 -5.55 -15.10 7.61
N PHE A 378 -4.85 -14.84 6.51
CA PHE A 378 -3.56 -14.13 6.51
C PHE A 378 -3.20 -13.68 5.09
N THR A 379 -2.32 -12.70 4.95
CA THR A 379 -1.64 -12.36 3.70
C THR A 379 -0.28 -13.02 3.68
N THR A 380 0.14 -13.54 2.53
CA THR A 380 1.47 -14.13 2.39
C THR A 380 2.14 -13.74 1.09
N PHE A 381 3.47 -13.63 1.16
CA PHE A 381 4.34 -13.59 0.01
C PHE A 381 5.44 -14.64 0.18
N TYR A 382 5.37 -15.69 -0.63
CA TYR A 382 6.32 -16.78 -0.65
C TYR A 382 6.97 -16.91 -2.02
N ARG A 383 8.29 -17.03 -2.04
CA ARG A 383 9.08 -17.31 -3.24
C ARG A 383 9.76 -18.64 -3.05
N GLN A 384 9.58 -19.59 -3.96
CA GLN A 384 10.13 -20.93 -3.86
C GLN A 384 11.46 -21.02 -4.63
N GLU A 385 12.49 -21.59 -3.99
CA GLU A 385 13.69 -22.05 -4.68
C GLU A 385 14.27 -23.31 -4.04
N GLY A 386 14.75 -24.22 -4.88
CA GLY A 386 15.49 -25.40 -4.43
C GLY A 386 14.70 -26.22 -3.41
N SER A 387 15.40 -26.62 -2.34
CA SER A 387 14.86 -27.45 -1.26
C SER A 387 14.30 -26.64 -0.08
N GLN A 388 14.12 -25.32 -0.22
CA GLN A 388 13.50 -24.53 0.85
C GLN A 388 12.07 -25.05 1.09
N SER A 389 11.58 -24.91 2.32
CA SER A 389 10.26 -25.38 2.71
C SER A 389 9.54 -24.33 3.54
N ALA A 390 8.29 -24.05 3.19
CA ALA A 390 7.37 -23.23 3.96
C ALA A 390 6.12 -24.04 4.33
N GLN A 391 5.88 -24.20 5.63
CA GLN A 391 4.77 -25.00 6.15
C GLN A 391 3.98 -24.24 7.21
N ILE A 392 2.66 -24.39 7.13
CA ILE A 392 1.74 -24.03 8.20
C ILE A 392 1.39 -25.31 8.94
N LEU A 393 1.64 -25.32 10.25
CA LEU A 393 1.31 -26.43 11.15
C LEU A 393 0.25 -25.98 12.15
N ALA A 394 -0.62 -26.91 12.59
CA ALA A 394 -1.59 -26.69 13.65
C ALA A 394 -1.24 -27.57 14.87
N SER A 395 -1.29 -26.99 16.06
CA SER A 395 -1.07 -27.68 17.34
C SER A 395 -2.31 -27.54 18.21
N TRP A 396 -2.96 -28.67 18.51
CA TRP A 396 -4.19 -28.73 19.29
C TRP A 396 -3.87 -29.01 20.76
N ASN A 397 -4.43 -28.22 21.69
CA ASN A 397 -4.19 -28.36 23.13
C ASN A 397 -2.69 -28.41 23.51
N GLY A 398 -1.81 -27.76 22.74
CA GLY A 398 -0.35 -27.80 22.94
C GLY A 398 0.34 -29.11 22.53
N GLY A 399 -0.35 -30.02 21.85
CA GLY A 399 0.20 -31.29 21.36
C GLY A 399 1.13 -31.14 20.15
N THR A 400 1.63 -32.27 19.65
CA THR A 400 2.53 -32.31 18.49
C THR A 400 1.93 -31.57 17.28
N PRO A 401 2.65 -30.59 16.68
CA PRO A 401 2.16 -29.89 15.50
C PRO A 401 1.98 -30.82 14.31
N VAL A 402 0.88 -30.67 13.59
CA VAL A 402 0.56 -31.43 12.37
C VAL A 402 0.50 -30.48 11.18
N ALA A 403 1.03 -30.91 10.03
CA ALA A 403 1.02 -30.10 8.82
C ALA A 403 -0.41 -29.83 8.35
N ALA A 404 -0.72 -28.55 8.16
CA ALA A 404 -2.00 -28.06 7.70
C ALA A 404 -1.92 -27.50 6.27
N ARG A 405 -0.77 -26.94 5.88
CA ARG A 405 -0.44 -26.52 4.51
C ARG A 405 1.06 -26.55 4.28
N SER A 406 1.48 -26.89 3.06
CA SER A 406 2.84 -26.71 2.58
C SER A 406 2.80 -25.91 1.29
N TYR A 407 3.73 -24.99 1.12
CA TYR A 407 3.94 -24.28 -0.15
C TYR A 407 5.10 -24.93 -0.90
N THR A 408 4.90 -25.16 -2.20
CA THR A 408 5.89 -25.78 -3.10
C THR A 408 6.12 -24.96 -4.36
N THR A 409 5.45 -23.81 -4.48
CA THR A 409 5.51 -22.87 -5.60
C THR A 409 5.32 -21.46 -5.05
N ASP A 410 5.73 -20.47 -5.83
CA ASP A 410 5.52 -19.06 -5.52
C ASP A 410 4.05 -18.75 -5.17
N VAL A 411 3.87 -17.88 -4.18
CA VAL A 411 2.61 -17.22 -3.85
C VAL A 411 2.91 -15.75 -3.69
N ILE A 412 2.61 -14.95 -4.71
CA ILE A 412 3.04 -13.54 -4.78
C ILE A 412 1.98 -12.64 -4.15
N SER A 413 2.20 -12.25 -2.88
CA SER A 413 1.45 -11.21 -2.18
C SER A 413 -0.07 -11.42 -2.25
N GLN A 414 -0.54 -12.54 -1.71
CA GLN A 414 -1.95 -12.95 -1.78
C GLN A 414 -2.57 -13.13 -0.40
N PRO A 415 -3.84 -12.73 -0.20
CA PRO A 415 -4.62 -13.20 0.94
C PRO A 415 -4.86 -14.71 0.81
N GLN A 416 -4.87 -15.40 1.94
CA GLN A 416 -5.06 -16.84 2.08
C GLN A 416 -6.05 -17.12 3.20
N SER A 417 -6.81 -18.20 3.03
CA SER A 417 -7.71 -18.71 4.07
C SER A 417 -7.56 -20.22 4.17
N LEU A 418 -7.34 -20.71 5.38
CA LEU A 418 -7.22 -22.12 5.69
C LEU A 418 -8.28 -22.49 6.74
N THR A 419 -9.23 -23.33 6.36
CA THR A 419 -10.25 -23.86 7.28
C THR A 419 -9.88 -25.28 7.68
N LEU A 420 -9.80 -25.55 8.98
CA LEU A 420 -9.50 -26.86 9.54
C LEU A 420 -10.67 -27.37 10.39
N PRO A 421 -11.00 -28.67 10.34
CA PRO A 421 -11.92 -29.26 11.29
C PRO A 421 -11.29 -29.27 12.68
N VAL A 422 -12.08 -28.94 13.71
CA VAL A 422 -11.65 -29.00 15.11
C VAL A 422 -11.77 -30.45 15.60
N PRO A 423 -10.68 -31.10 16.02
CA PRO A 423 -10.73 -32.49 16.50
C PRO A 423 -11.59 -32.62 17.77
N PRO A 424 -12.26 -33.77 18.00
CA PRO A 424 -12.97 -34.02 19.25
C PRO A 424 -12.08 -33.82 20.48
N GLY A 425 -12.57 -33.04 21.45
CA GLY A 425 -11.84 -32.72 22.68
C GLY A 425 -10.78 -31.61 22.54
N ALA A 426 -10.60 -31.02 21.35
CA ALA A 426 -9.78 -29.83 21.21
C ALA A 426 -10.48 -28.62 21.88
N THR A 427 -9.74 -27.93 22.74
CA THR A 427 -10.18 -26.70 23.43
C THR A 427 -9.42 -25.49 22.94
N SER A 428 -8.20 -25.69 22.44
CA SER A 428 -7.38 -24.64 21.84
C SER A 428 -6.60 -25.11 20.61
N VAL A 429 -6.22 -24.16 19.76
CA VAL A 429 -5.30 -24.34 18.63
C VAL A 429 -4.28 -23.22 18.57
N SER A 430 -3.02 -23.54 18.29
CA SER A 430 -2.03 -22.57 17.83
C SER A 430 -1.52 -22.96 16.44
N PHE A 431 -1.17 -21.96 15.64
CA PHE A 431 -0.59 -22.13 14.32
C PHE A 431 0.91 -21.85 14.34
N ARG A 432 1.63 -22.50 13.43
CA ARG A 432 3.08 -22.35 13.29
C ARG A 432 3.44 -22.15 11.82
N PHE A 433 4.19 -21.10 11.52
CA PHE A 433 4.75 -20.83 10.21
C PHE A 433 6.22 -21.25 10.25
N ARG A 434 6.51 -22.46 9.78
CA ARG A 434 7.87 -23.02 9.75
C ARG A 434 8.50 -22.79 8.38
N TYR A 435 9.64 -22.12 8.38
CA TYR A 435 10.46 -21.91 7.20
C TYR A 435 11.81 -22.59 7.37
N THR A 436 12.25 -23.32 6.36
CA THR A 436 13.62 -23.85 6.28
C THR A 436 14.26 -23.51 4.95
N GLY A 437 15.55 -23.20 4.95
CA GLY A 437 16.32 -22.85 3.76
C GLY A 437 17.83 -22.83 4.04
N SER A 438 18.60 -22.32 3.10
CA SER A 438 20.04 -22.03 3.30
C SER A 438 20.37 -20.64 2.78
N ASN A 439 20.58 -20.53 1.47
CA ASN A 439 20.67 -19.30 0.69
C ASN A 439 19.66 -19.44 -0.45
N ASN A 440 18.38 -19.24 -0.09
CA ASN A 440 17.24 -19.29 -1.00
C ASN A 440 16.40 -18.04 -0.78
N TRP A 441 15.19 -17.94 -1.32
CA TRP A 441 14.35 -16.75 -1.13
C TRP A 441 13.81 -16.57 0.30
N TYR A 442 12.54 -16.18 0.41
CA TYR A 442 11.95 -15.69 1.63
C TYR A 442 10.47 -16.05 1.73
N TRP A 443 9.96 -15.92 2.95
CA TRP A 443 8.56 -16.05 3.26
C TRP A 443 8.09 -14.91 4.16
N VAL A 444 7.05 -14.20 3.71
CA VAL A 444 6.40 -13.11 4.42
C VAL A 444 4.99 -13.52 4.85
N ILE A 445 4.63 -13.13 6.07
CA ILE A 445 3.31 -13.30 6.67
C ILE A 445 2.83 -11.97 7.26
N ASP A 446 1.58 -11.63 6.97
CA ASP A 446 0.94 -10.42 7.46
C ASP A 446 -0.57 -10.67 7.69
N GLY A 447 -1.25 -9.79 8.41
CA GLY A 447 -2.71 -9.77 8.57
C GLY A 447 -3.30 -11.02 9.21
N VAL A 448 -2.60 -11.67 10.15
CA VAL A 448 -3.03 -12.96 10.71
C VAL A 448 -4.27 -12.82 11.58
N ARG A 449 -5.33 -13.56 11.25
CA ARG A 449 -6.59 -13.63 11.99
C ARG A 449 -7.07 -15.06 12.13
N VAL A 450 -7.48 -15.44 13.34
CA VAL A 450 -8.07 -16.75 13.62
C VAL A 450 -9.51 -16.58 14.08
N THR A 451 -10.43 -17.33 13.47
CA THR A 451 -11.86 -17.33 13.81
C THR A 451 -12.33 -18.76 14.02
N ALA A 452 -12.91 -19.04 15.18
CA ALA A 452 -13.56 -20.32 15.46
C ALA A 452 -15.05 -20.25 15.06
N GLY A 453 -15.57 -21.34 14.49
CA GLY A 453 -16.91 -21.39 13.90
C GLY A 453 -17.70 -22.65 14.22
#